data_AF-A0A537UA23-F1
#
_entry.id   AF-A0A537UA23-F1
#
_cell.length_a   1.000
_cell.length_b   1.000
_cell.length_c   1.000
_cell.angle_alpha   90.00
_cell.angle_beta   90.00
_cell.angle_gamma   90.00
#
_symmetry.space_group_name_H-M   'P 1'
#
loop_
_entity.id
_entity.type
_entity.pdbx_description
1 polymer ?
#
loop_
_entity_poly.entity_id
_entity_poly.type
_entity_poly.pdbx_seq_one_letter_code
_entity_poly.pdbx_strand_id
1 'polypeptide(L)'
;MAEEFLHSGALIYVTGLLGMTAGVAILLNHNAWVADWRFLITLFGWLTTIGGAQRIVWPQGTEAAISWFLQRPTSLIVAGIIWLIIGAVLCFFGYRREPVTGAKR
;
A
#
# COMPACT_ATOMS: atom_id res chain seq x y z
N MET A 1 -9.95 -26.97 5.10
CA MET A 1 -9.42 -26.75 6.47
C MET A 1 -8.80 -25.36 6.64
N ALA A 2 -7.78 -24.94 5.87
CA ALA A 2 -7.39 -23.51 5.79
C ALA A 2 -8.43 -22.66 5.01
N GLU A 3 -9.16 -23.29 4.10
CA GLU A 3 -10.18 -22.68 3.23
C GLU A 3 -11.47 -22.26 3.94
N GLU A 4 -11.74 -22.81 5.13
CA GLU A 4 -12.88 -22.44 6.00
C GLU A 4 -12.45 -21.41 7.06
N PHE A 5 -11.17 -21.40 7.44
CA PHE A 5 -10.59 -20.53 8.46
C PHE A 5 -10.39 -19.08 7.96
N LEU A 6 -10.38 -18.92 6.63
CA LEU A 6 -10.29 -17.66 5.90
C LEU A 6 -11.65 -17.25 5.30
N HIS A 7 -12.79 -17.80 5.76
CA HIS A 7 -14.14 -17.47 5.30
C HIS A 7 -14.42 -15.95 5.43
N SER A 8 -14.00 -15.28 4.36
CA SER A 8 -14.12 -13.92 3.88
C SER A 8 -14.00 -12.75 4.86
N GLY A 9 -14.76 -12.70 5.95
CA GLY A 9 -14.87 -11.50 6.79
C GLY A 9 -13.69 -11.24 7.72
N ALA A 10 -13.23 -12.25 8.46
CA ALA A 10 -12.20 -12.05 9.48
C ALA A 10 -10.84 -11.65 8.88
N LEU A 11 -10.47 -12.24 7.74
CA LEU A 11 -9.23 -11.88 7.05
C LEU A 11 -9.31 -10.48 6.43
N ILE A 12 -10.45 -10.11 5.83
CA ILE A 12 -10.69 -8.76 5.32
C ILE A 12 -10.58 -7.75 6.46
N TYR A 13 -11.13 -8.07 7.62
CA TYR A 13 -11.01 -7.23 8.81
C TYR A 13 -9.56 -7.12 9.32
N VAL A 14 -8.85 -8.23 9.51
CA VAL A 14 -7.45 -8.22 10.00
C VAL A 14 -6.53 -7.50 9.03
N THR A 15 -6.64 -7.79 7.74
CA THR A 15 -5.85 -7.09 6.71
C THR A 15 -6.25 -5.63 6.57
N GLY A 16 -7.52 -5.29 6.84
CA GLY A 16 -8.02 -3.92 6.92
C GLY A 16 -7.42 -3.16 8.09
N LEU A 17 -7.44 -3.77 9.28
CA LEU A 17 -6.87 -3.22 10.51
C LEU A 17 -5.37 -2.98 10.36
N LEU A 18 -4.61 -4.00 9.96
CA LEU A 18 -3.16 -3.89 9.76
C LEU A 18 -2.82 -2.86 8.68
N GLY A 19 -3.54 -2.89 7.55
CA GLY A 19 -3.36 -1.94 6.45
C GLY A 19 -3.65 -0.51 6.88
N MET A 20 -4.73 -0.28 7.62
CA MET A 20 -5.09 1.03 8.14
C MET A 20 -4.06 1.54 9.14
N THR A 21 -3.63 0.71 10.10
CA THR A 21 -2.63 1.12 11.09
C THR A 21 -1.28 1.44 10.44
N ALA A 22 -0.86 0.64 9.46
CA ALA A 22 0.36 0.90 8.71
C ALA A 22 0.26 2.20 7.89
N GLY A 23 -0.88 2.43 7.23
CA GLY A 23 -1.13 3.64 6.47
C GLY A 23 -1.10 4.91 7.34
N VAL A 24 -1.73 4.86 8.51
CA VAL A 24 -1.71 5.97 9.47
C VAL A 24 -0.28 6.22 9.96
N ALA A 25 0.49 5.17 10.28
CA ALA A 25 1.89 5.32 10.68
C ALA A 25 2.74 6.00 9.59
N ILE A 26 2.52 5.65 8.31
CA ILE A 26 3.16 6.33 7.18
C ILE A 26 2.74 7.81 7.13
N LEU A 27 1.45 8.12 7.22
CA LEU A 27 0.97 9.50 7.17
C LEU A 27 1.52 10.33 8.33
N LEU A 28 1.62 9.77 9.54
CA LEU A 28 2.18 10.50 10.68
C LEU A 28 3.66 10.89 10.47
N ASN A 29 4.44 10.07 9.77
CA ASN A 29 5.87 10.32 9.57
C ASN A 29 6.23 10.99 8.24
N HIS A 30 5.38 10.83 7.22
CA HIS A 30 5.71 11.16 5.84
C HIS A 30 4.63 11.97 5.10
N ASN A 31 3.56 12.44 5.76
CA ASN A 31 2.53 13.23 5.08
C ASN A 31 3.04 14.62 4.66
N ALA A 32 3.71 14.64 3.52
CA ALA A 32 4.22 15.82 2.87
C ALA A 32 3.79 15.78 1.40
N TRP A 33 2.98 16.76 1.00
CA TRP A 33 2.53 16.95 -0.39
C TRP A 33 3.56 17.77 -1.16
N VAL A 34 4.78 17.23 -1.25
CA VAL A 34 5.89 17.85 -1.99
C VAL A 34 5.94 17.19 -3.37
N ALA A 35 6.21 17.97 -4.42
CA ALA A 35 6.33 17.46 -5.79
C ALA A 35 7.65 16.69 -6.05
N ASP A 36 7.99 15.75 -5.17
CA ASP A 36 9.11 14.82 -5.34
C ASP A 36 8.68 13.36 -5.08
N TRP A 37 9.64 12.43 -5.05
CA TRP A 37 9.39 10.99 -4.85
C TRP A 37 8.67 10.65 -3.53
N ARG A 38 8.75 11.50 -2.50
CA ARG A 38 8.03 11.36 -1.22
C ARG A 38 6.52 11.50 -1.40
N PHE A 39 6.06 12.16 -2.47
CA PHE A 39 4.64 12.15 -2.86
C PHE A 39 4.10 10.73 -2.98
N LEU A 40 4.88 9.81 -3.55
CA LEU A 40 4.48 8.41 -3.70
C LEU A 40 4.28 7.74 -2.33
N ILE A 41 5.11 8.09 -1.33
CA ILE A 41 4.98 7.59 0.04
C ILE A 41 3.71 8.14 0.69
N THR A 42 3.44 9.44 0.56
CA THR A 42 2.22 10.06 1.06
C THR A 42 0.98 9.42 0.43
N LEU A 43 0.99 9.21 -0.89
CA LEU A 43 -0.08 8.54 -1.62
C LEU A 43 -0.28 7.11 -1.12
N PHE A 44 0.79 6.38 -0.85
CA PHE A 44 0.75 5.05 -0.24
C PHE A 44 0.09 5.05 1.13
N GLY A 45 0.48 5.99 2.00
CA GLY A 45 -0.12 6.16 3.31
C GLY A 45 -1.63 6.37 3.22
N TRP A 46 -2.08 7.22 2.29
CA TRP A 46 -3.51 7.44 2.06
C TRP A 46 -4.22 6.23 1.49
N LEU A 47 -3.68 5.58 0.45
CA LEU A 47 -4.30 4.41 -0.18
C LEU A 47 -4.45 3.24 0.80
N THR A 48 -3.44 2.99 1.62
CA THR A 48 -3.48 1.93 2.64
C THR A 48 -4.39 2.29 3.80
N THR A 49 -4.43 3.55 4.23
CA THR A 49 -5.38 4.03 5.26
C THR A 49 -6.82 3.90 4.81
N ILE A 50 -7.15 4.45 3.63
CA ILE A 50 -8.50 4.43 3.08
C ILE A 50 -8.92 3.00 2.73
N GLY A 51 -8.04 2.23 2.09
CA GLY A 51 -8.30 0.83 1.76
C GLY A 51 -8.50 -0.04 3.01
N GLY A 52 -7.74 0.21 4.07
CA GLY A 52 -7.92 -0.45 5.36
C GLY A 52 -9.24 -0.08 6.04
N ALA A 53 -9.58 1.20 6.08
CA ALA A 53 -10.86 1.68 6.61
C ALA A 53 -12.05 1.12 5.81
N GLN A 54 -11.94 1.07 4.48
CA GLN A 54 -12.95 0.49 3.59
C GLN A 54 -13.22 -0.98 3.92
N ARG A 55 -12.17 -1.78 4.17
CA ARG A 55 -12.29 -3.19 4.56
C ARG A 55 -13.01 -3.39 5.90
N ILE A 56 -12.80 -2.47 6.84
CA ILE A 56 -13.42 -2.52 8.18
C ILE A 56 -14.90 -2.08 8.11
N VAL A 57 -15.18 -0.98 7.42
CA VAL A 57 -16.52 -0.37 7.37
C VAL A 57 -17.44 -1.10 6.40
N TRP A 58 -16.91 -1.57 5.27
CA TRP A 58 -17.70 -2.18 4.20
C TRP A 58 -16.99 -3.39 3.56
N PRO A 59 -16.90 -4.52 4.28
CA PRO A 59 -16.20 -5.72 3.81
C PRO A 59 -16.83 -6.33 2.55
N GLN A 60 -18.16 -6.25 2.37
CA GLN A 60 -18.84 -6.78 1.18
C GLN A 60 -18.41 -6.04 -0.09
N GLY A 61 -18.17 -4.72 0.01
CA GLY A 61 -17.62 -3.94 -1.09
C GLY A 61 -16.20 -4.37 -1.45
N THR A 62 -15.39 -4.75 -0.45
CA THR A 62 -14.05 -5.30 -0.68
C THR A 62 -14.12 -6.64 -1.40
N GLU A 63 -15.00 -7.55 -0.96
CA GLU A 63 -15.16 -8.87 -1.57
C GLU A 63 -15.56 -8.77 -3.06
N ALA A 64 -16.51 -7.89 -3.37
CA ALA A 64 -16.93 -7.63 -4.74
C ALA A 64 -15.78 -7.06 -5.60
N ALA A 65 -15.01 -6.12 -5.06
CA ALA A 65 -13.85 -5.55 -5.77
C ALA A 65 -12.75 -6.58 -6.02
N ILE A 66 -12.42 -7.41 -5.01
CA ILE A 66 -11.41 -8.46 -5.11
C ILE A 66 -11.84 -9.52 -6.13
N SER A 67 -13.09 -9.99 -6.06
CA SER A 67 -13.59 -11.00 -6.99
C SER A 67 -13.61 -10.49 -8.43
N TRP A 68 -14.07 -9.26 -8.67
CA TRP A 68 -14.00 -8.63 -10.00
C TRP A 68 -12.55 -8.52 -10.52
N PHE A 69 -11.62 -8.18 -9.62
CA PHE A 69 -10.20 -8.06 -9.97
C PHE A 69 -9.61 -9.43 -10.34
N LEU A 70 -9.83 -10.46 -9.52
CA LEU A 70 -9.30 -11.82 -9.73
C LEU A 70 -9.87 -12.54 -10.96
N GLN A 71 -11.08 -12.19 -11.40
CA GLN A 71 -11.69 -12.77 -12.60
C GLN A 71 -10.96 -12.43 -13.90
N ARG A 72 -10.08 -11.42 -13.90
CA ARG A 72 -9.34 -10.99 -15.09
C ARG A 72 -7.85 -11.34 -14.94
N PRO A 73 -7.31 -12.36 -15.62
CA PRO A 73 -5.89 -12.74 -15.47
C PRO A 73 -4.91 -11.60 -15.82
N THR A 74 -5.29 -10.70 -16.73
CA THR A 74 -4.52 -9.50 -17.07
C THR A 74 -4.39 -8.51 -15.91
N SER A 75 -5.36 -8.46 -14.99
CA SER A 75 -5.35 -7.51 -13.86
C SER A 75 -4.19 -7.79 -12.90
N LEU A 76 -3.92 -9.08 -12.63
CA LEU A 76 -2.84 -9.52 -11.75
C LEU A 76 -1.47 -9.19 -12.34
N ILE A 77 -1.30 -9.40 -13.65
CA ILE A 77 -0.06 -9.06 -14.37
C ILE A 77 0.16 -7.55 -14.33
N VAL A 78 -0.87 -6.76 -14.67
CA VAL A 78 -0.77 -5.29 -14.66
C VAL A 78 -0.46 -4.76 -13.27
N ALA A 79 -1.16 -5.26 -12.24
CA ALA A 79 -0.87 -4.89 -10.86
C ALA A 79 0.56 -5.27 -10.45
N GLY A 80 1.03 -6.46 -10.81
CA GLY A 80 2.40 -6.89 -10.54
C GLY A 80 3.44 -5.96 -11.17
N ILE A 81 3.24 -5.58 -12.44
CA ILE A 81 4.13 -4.63 -13.13
C ILE A 81 4.12 -3.26 -12.43
N ILE A 82 2.94 -2.74 -12.08
CA ILE A 82 2.80 -1.47 -11.36
C ILE A 82 3.57 -1.53 -10.03
N TRP A 83 3.39 -2.60 -9.25
CA TRP A 83 4.09 -2.79 -7.98
C TRP A 83 5.60 -2.90 -8.13
N LEU A 84 6.09 -3.58 -9.19
CA LEU A 84 7.51 -3.65 -9.48
C LEU A 84 8.10 -2.29 -9.82
N ILE A 85 7.42 -1.49 -10.65
CA ILE A 85 7.86 -0.14 -11.02
C ILE A 85 7.92 0.74 -9.78
N ILE A 86 6.86 0.75 -8.96
CA ILE A 86 6.81 1.53 -7.72
C ILE A 86 7.95 1.11 -6.78
N GLY A 87 8.13 -0.19 -6.56
CA GLY A 87 9.20 -0.72 -5.73
C GLY A 87 10.59 -0.32 -6.22
N ALA A 88 10.83 -0.42 -7.53
CA ALA A 88 12.09 0.00 -8.14
C ALA A 88 12.38 1.50 -7.95
N VAL A 89 11.37 2.35 -8.14
CA VAL A 89 11.47 3.80 -7.92
C VAL A 89 11.80 4.10 -6.46
N LEU A 90 11.06 3.50 -5.52
CA LEU A 90 11.30 3.71 -4.08
C LEU A 90 12.66 3.19 -3.63
N CYS A 91 13.10 2.04 -4.13
CA CYS A 91 14.45 1.54 -3.86
C CYS A 91 15.52 2.48 -4.41
N PHE A 92 15.37 2.94 -5.65
CA PHE A 92 16.34 3.83 -6.27
C PHE A 92 16.49 5.13 -5.48
N PHE A 93 15.39 5.81 -5.14
CA PHE A 93 15.45 7.08 -4.40
C PHE A 93 15.78 6.89 -2.92
N GLY A 94 15.31 5.82 -2.29
CA GLY A 94 15.55 5.55 -0.87
C GLY A 94 17.00 5.15 -0.55
N TYR A 95 17.67 4.44 -1.47
CA TYR A 95 19.07 4.04 -1.30
C TYR A 95 20.07 5.02 -1.93
N ARG A 96 19.60 6.02 -2.67
CA ARG A 96 20.47 7.10 -3.15
C ARG A 96 20.90 7.94 -1.97
N ARG A 97 22.05 7.60 -1.39
CA ARG A 97 22.73 8.47 -0.43
C ARG A 97 23.10 9.76 -1.16
N GLU A 98 22.60 10.89 -0.70
CA GLU A 98 23.25 12.17 -1.02
C GLU A 98 24.68 12.09 -0.49
N PRO A 99 25.71 12.44 -1.30
CA PRO A 99 27.06 12.52 -0.79
C PRO A 99 27.06 13.48 0.40
N VAL A 100 27.66 13.08 1.51
CA VAL A 100 27.82 13.91 2.71
C VAL A 100 28.73 15.09 2.35
N THR A 101 28.17 16.13 1.75
CA THR A 101 28.82 17.41 1.50
C THR A 101 28.69 18.26 2.77
N GLY A 102 29.28 17.75 3.85
CA GLY A 102 29.24 18.38 5.18
C GLY A 102 30.52 18.31 5.99
N ALA A 103 31.53 17.53 5.58
CA ALA A 103 32.86 17.59 6.19
C ALA A 103 33.68 18.71 5.55
N LYS A 104 33.34 19.97 5.84
CA LYS A 104 34.35 21.03 5.78
C LYS A 104 35.23 20.88 7.02
N ARG A 105 36.48 20.50 6.76
CA ARG A 105 37.71 20.57 7.57
C ARG A 105 37.58 21.06 9.02
#